data_AF-A0A1C6G6V3-F1
#
_entry.id   AF-A0A1C6G6V3-F1
#
_cell.length_a   1.000
_cell.length_b   1.000
_cell.length_c   1.000
_cell.angle_alpha   90.00
_cell.angle_beta   90.00
_cell.angle_gamma   90.00
#
_symmetry.space_group_name_H-M   'P 1'
#
loop_
_entity.id
_entity.type
_entity.pdbx_description
1 polymer ?
#
loop_
_entity_poly.entity_id
_entity_poly.type
_entity_poly.pdbx_seq_one_letter_code
_entity_poly.pdbx_strand_id
1 'polypeptide(L)'
;MSDSTTMHQRFDRKTLRTEQEKKITLGHKEDDQEEEQIWQQTADVLEEMIKETRSRLATLMKELEQDKEKAADLKNSAAAVQKEYDKIMSWADLYAGSSIEGKKMILRQLIDRVNIGRDFEIEVEFKISVAQFFDFLHPEGDKSVYYRAS
;
A
#
# COMPACT_ATOMS: atom_id res chain seq x y z
N MET A 1 -99.95 -13.50 31.06
CA MET A 1 -98.81 -13.99 31.87
C MET A 1 -98.47 -15.39 31.40
N SER A 2 -97.29 -15.59 30.83
CA SER A 2 -96.53 -16.86 30.77
C SER A 2 -95.26 -16.59 29.94
N ASP A 3 -94.11 -16.62 30.60
CA ASP A 3 -92.81 -16.13 30.12
C ASP A 3 -92.13 -17.05 29.09
N SER A 4 -91.54 -16.45 28.05
CA SER A 4 -90.61 -17.12 27.14
C SER A 4 -89.22 -17.24 27.76
N THR A 5 -88.89 -18.41 28.30
CA THR A 5 -87.53 -18.71 28.76
C THR A 5 -86.65 -19.17 27.59
N THR A 6 -85.72 -18.31 27.19
CA THR A 6 -84.69 -18.57 26.19
C THR A 6 -83.70 -19.62 26.68
N MET A 7 -83.56 -20.73 25.96
CA MET A 7 -82.60 -21.80 26.24
C MET A 7 -81.18 -21.33 25.88
N HIS A 8 -80.37 -20.96 26.88
CA HIS A 8 -78.99 -20.50 26.67
C HIS A 8 -78.04 -21.70 26.59
N GLN A 9 -77.68 -22.11 25.37
CA GLN A 9 -76.68 -23.16 25.14
C GLN A 9 -75.31 -22.66 25.60
N ARG A 10 -74.91 -23.04 26.81
CA ARG A 10 -73.63 -22.70 27.43
C ARG A 10 -72.52 -23.51 26.74
N PHE A 11 -72.19 -23.14 25.50
CA PHE A 11 -70.92 -23.50 24.88
C PHE A 11 -69.80 -23.14 25.86
N ASP A 12 -68.79 -24.01 25.96
CA ASP A 12 -67.81 -24.07 27.03
C ASP A 12 -66.83 -22.87 27.00
N ARG A 13 -67.38 -21.67 27.26
CA ARG A 13 -66.76 -20.34 27.13
C ARG A 13 -65.44 -20.22 27.90
N LYS A 14 -65.28 -21.03 28.96
CA LYS A 14 -64.05 -21.08 29.75
C LYS A 14 -62.91 -21.71 28.96
N THR A 15 -63.17 -22.79 28.22
CA THR A 15 -62.18 -23.45 27.37
C THR A 15 -61.71 -22.52 26.26
N LEU A 16 -62.64 -21.87 25.54
CA LEU A 16 -62.34 -20.90 24.48
C LEU A 16 -61.51 -19.71 24.98
N ARG A 17 -61.83 -19.19 26.17
CA ARG A 17 -61.07 -18.09 26.77
C ARG A 17 -59.63 -18.51 27.10
N THR A 18 -59.43 -19.67 27.71
CA THR A 18 -58.08 -20.16 28.01
C THR A 18 -57.27 -20.46 26.75
N GLU A 19 -57.91 -20.90 25.67
CA GLU A 19 -57.22 -21.12 24.39
C GLU A 19 -56.83 -19.80 23.71
N GLN A 20 -57.68 -18.78 23.76
CA GLN A 20 -57.33 -17.43 23.27
C GLN A 20 -56.21 -16.80 24.10
N GLU A 21 -56.28 -16.88 25.42
CA GLU A 21 -55.22 -16.38 26.31
C GLU A 21 -53.88 -17.08 26.01
N LYS A 22 -53.88 -18.41 25.81
CA LYS A 22 -52.69 -19.17 25.38
C LYS A 22 -52.15 -18.70 24.03
N LYS A 23 -53.02 -18.43 23.04
CA LYS A 23 -52.61 -17.94 21.71
C LYS A 23 -51.98 -16.55 21.79
N ILE A 24 -52.50 -15.66 22.64
CA ILE A 24 -51.95 -14.31 22.85
C ILE A 24 -50.58 -14.38 23.53
N THR A 25 -50.46 -15.18 24.59
CA THR A 25 -49.17 -15.35 25.30
C THR A 25 -48.12 -16.01 24.41
N LEU A 26 -48.51 -16.99 23.59
CA LEU A 26 -47.61 -17.62 22.63
C LEU A 26 -47.15 -16.62 21.56
N GLY A 27 -48.07 -15.82 21.01
CA GLY A 27 -47.74 -14.77 20.04
C GLY A 27 -46.75 -13.74 20.59
N HIS A 28 -46.98 -13.20 21.79
CA HIS A 28 -46.03 -12.27 22.41
C HIS A 28 -44.64 -12.89 22.62
N LYS A 29 -44.58 -14.17 22.97
CA LYS A 29 -43.31 -14.87 23.15
C LYS A 29 -42.59 -15.11 21.82
N GLU A 30 -43.33 -15.40 20.75
CA GLU A 30 -42.79 -15.54 19.39
C GLU A 30 -42.28 -14.20 18.88
N ASP A 31 -43.04 -13.11 19.06
CA ASP A 31 -42.63 -11.75 18.70
C ASP A 31 -41.35 -11.33 19.45
N ASP A 32 -41.29 -11.54 20.78
CA ASP A 32 -40.10 -11.25 21.59
C ASP A 32 -38.87 -12.06 21.11
N GLN A 33 -39.08 -13.31 20.70
CA GLN A 33 -38.02 -14.20 20.21
C GLN A 33 -37.55 -13.81 18.78
N GLU A 34 -38.44 -13.30 17.94
CA GLU A 34 -38.09 -12.75 16.63
C GLU A 34 -37.29 -11.45 16.77
N GLU A 35 -37.70 -10.55 17.66
CA GLU A 35 -36.96 -9.32 17.93
C GLU A 35 -35.53 -9.61 18.46
N GLU A 36 -35.39 -10.52 19.41
CA GLU A 36 -34.08 -10.90 19.95
C GLU A 36 -33.15 -11.53 18.88
N GLN A 37 -33.71 -12.35 17.98
CA GLN A 37 -32.96 -12.89 16.84
C GLN A 37 -32.49 -11.81 15.87
N ILE A 38 -33.34 -10.81 15.57
CA ILE A 38 -32.98 -9.68 14.71
C ILE A 38 -31.86 -8.84 15.35
N TRP A 39 -31.94 -8.58 16.66
CA TRP A 39 -30.88 -7.89 17.38
C TRP A 39 -29.55 -8.65 17.36
N GLN A 40 -29.59 -9.97 17.56
CA GLN A 40 -28.40 -10.80 17.51
C GLN A 40 -27.76 -10.80 16.11
N GLN A 41 -28.57 -11.00 15.05
CA GLN A 41 -28.05 -10.94 13.68
C GLN A 41 -27.45 -9.57 13.35
N THR A 42 -28.08 -8.48 13.80
CA THR A 42 -27.57 -7.13 13.57
C THR A 42 -26.25 -6.90 14.32
N ALA A 43 -26.13 -7.40 15.56
CA ALA A 43 -24.91 -7.33 16.34
C ALA A 43 -23.75 -8.11 15.68
N ASP A 44 -24.02 -9.33 15.20
CA ASP A 44 -23.03 -10.17 14.54
C ASP A 44 -22.48 -9.51 13.27
N VAL A 45 -23.35 -8.93 12.43
CA VAL A 45 -22.95 -8.19 11.22
C VAL A 45 -22.11 -6.97 11.56
N LEU A 46 -22.50 -6.19 12.58
CA LEU A 46 -21.74 -5.03 13.02
C LEU A 46 -20.36 -5.41 13.57
N GLU A 47 -20.26 -6.51 14.30
CA GLU A 47 -18.99 -7.04 14.80
C GLU A 47 -18.07 -7.43 13.64
N GLU A 48 -18.60 -8.12 12.62
CA GLU A 48 -17.85 -8.49 11.43
C GLU A 48 -17.34 -7.25 10.68
N MET A 49 -18.20 -6.24 10.46
CA MET A 49 -17.82 -4.99 9.81
C MET A 49 -16.74 -4.22 10.60
N ILE A 50 -16.85 -4.17 11.94
CA ILE A 50 -15.85 -3.55 12.81
C ILE A 50 -14.52 -4.29 12.68
N LYS A 51 -14.56 -5.63 12.70
CA LYS A 51 -13.37 -6.47 12.56
C LYS A 51 -12.72 -6.29 11.20
N GLU A 52 -13.49 -6.26 10.12
CA GLU A 52 -13.00 -6.01 8.77
C GLU A 52 -12.36 -4.63 8.66
N THR A 53 -13.04 -3.59 9.17
CA THR A 53 -12.54 -2.21 9.14
C THR A 53 -11.22 -2.08 9.92
N ARG A 54 -11.12 -2.72 11.10
CA ARG A 54 -9.88 -2.77 11.89
C ARG A 54 -8.76 -3.50 11.14
N SER A 55 -9.08 -4.63 10.50
CA SER A 55 -8.11 -5.37 9.69
C SER A 55 -7.59 -4.53 8.53
N ARG A 56 -8.49 -3.85 7.81
CA ARG A 56 -8.12 -2.97 6.70
C ARG A 56 -7.29 -1.78 7.16
N LEU A 57 -7.63 -1.19 8.31
CA LEU A 57 -6.85 -0.13 8.92
C LEU A 57 -5.43 -0.60 9.27
N ALA A 58 -5.29 -1.80 9.85
CA ALA A 58 -3.97 -2.37 10.15
C ALA A 58 -3.13 -2.61 8.89
N THR A 59 -3.75 -3.12 7.81
CA THR A 59 -3.07 -3.29 6.51
C THR A 59 -2.61 -1.96 5.94
N LEU A 60 -3.49 -0.96 5.90
CA LEU A 60 -3.16 0.37 5.38
C LEU A 60 -2.06 1.05 6.19
N MET A 61 -2.05 0.91 7.52
CA MET A 61 -0.97 1.44 8.35
C MET A 61 0.38 0.78 8.03
N LYS A 62 0.39 -0.53 7.77
CA LYS A 62 1.59 -1.26 7.38
C LYS A 62 2.11 -0.81 6.02
N GLU A 63 1.23 -0.70 5.03
CA GLU A 63 1.59 -0.21 3.69
C GLU A 63 2.16 1.21 3.74
N LEU A 64 1.52 2.09 4.51
CA LEU A 64 1.98 3.46 4.70
C LEU A 64 3.37 3.54 5.32
N GLU A 65 3.70 2.66 6.27
CA GLU A 65 5.05 2.63 6.85
C GLU A 65 6.09 2.12 5.85
N GLN A 66 5.76 1.07 5.09
CA GLN A 66 6.63 0.55 4.03
C GLN A 66 6.90 1.59 2.94
N ASP A 67 5.88 2.36 2.54
CA ASP A 67 6.04 3.37 1.51
C ASP A 67 6.82 4.59 2.00
N LYS A 68 6.71 4.94 3.29
CA LYS A 68 7.60 5.94 3.91
C LYS A 68 9.05 5.51 3.91
N GLU A 69 9.33 4.25 4.23
CA GLU A 69 10.69 3.69 4.22
C GLU A 69 11.29 3.73 2.81
N LYS A 70 10.56 3.22 1.80
CA LYS A 70 10.97 3.31 0.39
C LYS A 70 11.21 4.75 -0.06
N ALA A 71 10.34 5.69 0.33
CA ALA A 71 10.51 7.10 0.00
C ALA A 71 11.77 7.70 0.63
N ALA A 72 12.10 7.31 1.87
CA ALA A 72 13.33 7.74 2.52
C ALA A 72 14.58 7.19 1.81
N ASP A 73 14.57 5.91 1.43
CA ASP A 73 15.66 5.29 0.68
C ASP A 73 15.89 5.95 -0.69
N LEU A 74 14.81 6.19 -1.44
CA LEU A 74 14.87 6.90 -2.72
C LEU A 74 15.44 8.31 -2.55
N LYS A 75 15.03 9.03 -1.51
CA LYS A 75 15.57 10.37 -1.22
C LYS A 75 17.07 10.33 -0.92
N ASN A 76 17.52 9.35 -0.14
CA ASN A 76 18.94 9.18 0.19
C ASN A 76 19.75 8.82 -1.05
N SER A 77 19.24 7.92 -1.90
CA SER A 77 19.86 7.55 -3.18
C SER A 77 19.95 8.76 -4.12
N ALA A 78 18.87 9.53 -4.27
CA ALA A 78 18.87 10.74 -5.09
C ALA A 78 19.89 11.78 -4.60
N ALA A 79 20.02 11.98 -3.28
CA ALA A 79 21.03 12.86 -2.71
C ALA A 79 22.46 12.38 -2.98
N ALA A 80 22.70 11.07 -2.97
CA ALA A 80 24.00 10.50 -3.33
C ALA A 80 24.34 10.74 -4.81
N VAL A 81 23.38 10.53 -5.71
CA VAL A 81 23.54 10.80 -7.15
C VAL A 81 23.81 12.28 -7.40
N GLN A 82 23.08 13.19 -6.75
CA GLN A 82 23.32 14.63 -6.86
C GLN A 82 24.74 15.02 -6.45
N LYS A 83 25.26 14.41 -5.38
CA LYS A 83 26.63 14.68 -4.93
C LYS A 83 27.69 14.24 -5.95
N GLU A 84 27.51 13.08 -6.58
CA GLU A 84 28.41 12.63 -7.65
C GLU A 84 28.29 13.53 -8.89
N TYR A 85 27.08 14.02 -9.21
CA TYR A 85 26.88 15.01 -10.27
C TYR A 85 27.63 16.32 -10.00
N ASP A 86 27.46 16.91 -8.81
CA ASP A 86 28.12 18.18 -8.44
C ASP A 86 29.64 18.05 -8.50
N LYS A 87 30.17 16.88 -8.13
CA LYS A 87 31.60 16.55 -8.20
C LYS A 87 32.10 16.49 -9.65
N ILE A 88 31.34 15.87 -10.55
CA ILE A 88 31.68 15.81 -11.99
C ILE A 88 31.64 17.22 -12.60
N MET A 89 30.62 18.01 -12.29
CA MET A 89 30.49 19.39 -12.78
C MET A 89 31.65 20.26 -12.29
N SER A 90 31.99 20.18 -11.00
CA SER A 90 33.14 20.88 -10.43
C SER A 90 34.45 20.46 -11.12
N TRP A 91 34.64 19.18 -11.39
CA TRP A 91 35.82 18.70 -12.12
C TRP A 91 35.84 19.14 -13.57
N ALA A 92 34.70 19.22 -14.26
CA ALA A 92 34.62 19.72 -15.63
C ALA A 92 35.05 21.21 -15.70
N ASP A 93 34.57 22.02 -14.76
CA ASP A 93 34.96 23.44 -14.65
C ASP A 93 36.46 23.59 -14.35
N LEU A 94 36.97 22.82 -13.38
CA LEU A 94 38.39 22.79 -13.06
C LEU A 94 39.25 22.27 -14.22
N TYR A 95 38.76 21.31 -14.99
CA TYR A 95 39.48 20.75 -16.13
C TYR A 95 39.60 21.77 -17.27
N ALA A 96 38.54 22.51 -17.59
CA ALA A 96 38.54 23.49 -18.67
C ALA A 96 39.59 24.61 -18.47
N GLY A 97 39.75 25.07 -17.22
CA GLY A 97 40.67 26.17 -16.87
C GLY A 97 42.07 25.75 -16.38
N SER A 98 42.37 24.46 -16.24
CA SER A 98 43.62 24.00 -15.62
C SER A 98 44.77 23.73 -16.59
N SER A 99 45.98 23.80 -16.05
CA SER A 99 47.21 23.37 -16.72
C SER A 99 47.20 21.87 -17.03
N ILE A 100 48.13 21.40 -17.86
CA ILE A 100 48.28 19.98 -18.22
C ILE A 100 48.45 19.10 -16.97
N GLU A 101 49.26 19.53 -16.02
CA GLU A 101 49.42 18.86 -14.72
C GLU A 101 48.11 18.82 -13.92
N GLY A 102 47.32 19.89 -13.96
CA GLY A 102 45.98 19.93 -13.34
C GLY A 102 45.00 18.94 -13.98
N LYS A 103 44.97 18.89 -15.32
CA LYS A 103 44.16 17.92 -16.09
C LYS A 103 44.55 16.48 -15.77
N LYS A 104 45.85 16.17 -15.68
CA LYS A 104 46.35 14.85 -15.29
C LYS A 104 45.95 14.49 -13.85
N MET A 105 46.00 15.45 -12.93
CA MET A 105 45.58 15.27 -11.54
C MET A 105 44.09 14.93 -11.45
N ILE A 106 43.24 15.66 -12.18
CA ILE A 106 41.79 15.43 -12.23
C ILE A 106 41.50 14.04 -12.83
N LEU A 107 42.12 13.67 -13.95
CA LEU A 107 41.91 12.38 -14.60
C LEU A 107 42.30 11.19 -13.71
N ARG A 108 43.36 11.29 -12.88
CA ARG A 108 43.73 10.23 -11.91
C ARG A 108 42.67 9.99 -10.83
N GLN A 109 41.87 11.00 -10.51
CA GLN A 109 40.78 10.88 -9.53
C GLN A 109 39.52 10.27 -10.15
N LEU A 110 39.33 10.45 -11.46
CA LEU A 110 38.16 9.97 -12.19
C LEU A 110 38.36 8.53 -12.73
N ILE A 111 39.56 8.23 -13.22
CA ILE A 111 39.90 6.94 -13.86
C ILE A 111 40.42 5.97 -12.80
N ASP A 112 39.88 4.75 -12.83
CA ASP A 112 40.35 3.62 -12.04
C ASP A 112 41.47 2.88 -12.75
N ARG A 113 41.19 2.38 -13.97
CA ARG A 113 42.17 1.69 -14.80
C ARG A 113 41.96 2.00 -16.28
N VAL A 114 43.04 1.86 -17.04
CA VAL A 114 43.04 1.93 -18.50
C VAL A 114 43.58 0.61 -18.99
N ASN A 115 42.75 -0.14 -19.72
CA ASN A 115 43.13 -1.37 -20.38
C ASN A 115 43.44 -1.06 -21.85
N ILE A 116 44.51 -1.66 -22.36
CA ILE A 116 44.88 -1.56 -23.77
C ILE A 116 44.85 -2.98 -24.35
N GLY A 117 43.90 -3.22 -25.24
CA GLY A 117 43.67 -4.49 -25.91
C GLY A 117 44.61 -4.74 -27.10
N ARG A 118 44.42 -5.88 -27.77
CA ARG A 118 45.00 -6.10 -29.10
C ARG A 118 44.36 -5.11 -30.08
N ASP A 119 45.13 -4.66 -31.07
CA ASP A 119 44.73 -3.63 -32.03
C ASP A 119 44.57 -2.21 -31.44
N PHE A 120 45.19 -1.91 -30.30
CA PHE A 120 45.12 -0.61 -29.62
C PHE A 120 43.70 -0.22 -29.16
N GLU A 121 42.84 -1.20 -28.88
CA GLU A 121 41.56 -0.95 -28.24
C GLU A 121 41.78 -0.36 -26.83
N ILE A 122 41.22 0.81 -26.56
CA ILE A 122 41.36 1.48 -25.26
C ILE A 122 40.04 1.35 -24.50
N GLU A 123 40.09 0.67 -23.36
CA GLU A 123 38.97 0.57 -22.43
C GLU A 123 39.34 1.33 -21.14
N VAL A 124 38.50 2.28 -20.76
CA VAL A 124 38.71 3.11 -19.57
C VAL A 124 37.64 2.78 -18.54
N GLU A 125 38.07 2.36 -17.36
CA GLU A 125 37.20 2.17 -16.22
C GLU A 125 37.27 3.38 -15.30
N PHE A 126 36.11 3.87 -14.90
CA PHE A 126 35.99 5.04 -14.04
C PHE A 126 35.69 4.63 -12.60
N LYS A 127 36.27 5.35 -11.63
CA LYS A 127 35.97 5.20 -10.19
C LYS A 127 34.55 5.65 -9.83
N ILE A 128 33.92 6.40 -10.73
CA ILE A 128 32.54 6.85 -10.60
C ILE A 128 31.61 5.86 -11.31
N SER A 129 30.58 5.41 -10.62
CA SER A 129 29.54 4.56 -11.22
C SER A 129 28.59 5.45 -12.03
N VAL A 130 28.78 5.49 -13.35
CA VAL A 130 27.87 6.22 -14.26
C VAL A 130 26.55 5.46 -14.46
N ALA A 131 26.46 4.20 -14.01
CA ALA A 131 25.25 3.39 -14.14
C ALA A 131 24.06 4.02 -13.39
N GLN A 132 24.26 4.55 -12.18
CA GLN A 132 23.20 5.23 -11.43
C GLN A 132 22.75 6.55 -12.09
N PHE A 133 23.63 7.17 -12.87
CA PHE A 133 23.35 8.38 -13.63
C PHE A 133 22.60 8.08 -14.94
N PHE A 134 23.01 7.02 -15.66
CA PHE A 134 22.33 6.60 -16.88
C PHE A 134 20.98 5.92 -16.62
N ASP A 135 20.86 5.10 -15.57
CA ASP A 135 19.59 4.48 -15.19
C ASP A 135 18.54 5.56 -14.78
N PHE A 136 18.99 6.75 -14.31
CA PHE A 136 18.13 7.93 -14.08
C PHE A 136 17.75 8.68 -15.36
N LEU A 137 18.68 8.86 -16.30
CA LEU A 137 18.44 9.60 -17.54
C LEU A 137 17.74 8.77 -18.63
N HIS A 138 17.95 7.45 -18.63
CA HIS A 138 17.42 6.50 -19.61
C HIS A 138 17.07 5.19 -18.88
N PRO A 139 15.83 5.06 -18.36
CA PRO A 139 15.40 3.83 -17.68
C PRO A 139 15.33 2.61 -18.62
N GLU A 140 15.34 2.83 -19.94
CA GLU A 140 15.43 1.77 -20.96
C GLU A 140 16.80 1.79 -21.63
N GLY A 141 17.53 0.70 -21.44
CA GLY A 141 18.97 0.64 -21.56
C GLY A 141 19.54 0.78 -22.96
N ASP A 142 20.69 1.44 -23.02
CA ASP A 142 21.84 0.94 -23.76
C ASP A 142 23.11 1.49 -23.09
N LYS A 143 23.91 0.60 -22.47
CA LYS A 143 25.05 0.98 -21.60
C LYS A 143 26.36 1.14 -22.37
N SER A 144 26.31 1.39 -23.67
CA SER A 144 27.50 1.46 -24.52
C SER A 144 27.68 2.85 -25.13
N VAL A 145 28.64 3.62 -24.60
CA VAL A 145 29.11 4.86 -25.21
C VAL A 145 30.34 4.54 -26.04
N TYR A 146 30.17 4.20 -27.32
CA TYR A 146 31.28 4.03 -28.26
C TYR A 146 31.88 5.40 -28.63
N TYR A 147 33.09 5.69 -28.16
CA TYR A 147 33.85 6.85 -28.62
C TYR A 147 34.56 6.49 -29.93
N ARG A 148 34.09 7.04 -31.06
CA ARG A 148 34.82 7.01 -32.34
C ARG A 148 35.65 8.27 -32.45
N ALA A 149 36.95 8.18 -32.15
CA ALA A 149 37.88 9.25 -32.46
C ALA A 149 37.93 9.45 -33.99
N SER A 150 37.77 10.71 -34.44
CA SER A 150 38.04 11.16 -35.82
C SER A 150 39.42 11.80 -35.89
#